data_AF-A0A519QPM5-F1
#
_entry.id   AF-A0A519QPM5-F1
#
_cell.length_a   1.000
_cell.length_b   1.000
_cell.length_c   1.000
_cell.angle_alpha   90.00
_cell.angle_beta   90.00
_cell.angle_gamma   90.00
#
_symmetry.space_group_name_H-M   'P 1'
#
loop_
_entity.id
_entity.type
_entity.pdbx_description
1 polymer ?
#
loop_
_entity_poly.entity_id
_entity_poly.type
_entity_poly.pdbx_seq_one_letter_code
_entity_poly.pdbx_strand_id
1 'polypeptide(L)' 'SQGPGEFWGLPGLILEASYDETTILCSKVVLNPKTKNEIKKPKKGKKVTKKEYESLIEKQMEQMTDENGAIRIDITK' A
#
# COMPACT_ATOMS: atom_id res chain seq x y z
N SER A 1 1.92 5.22 0.25
CA SER A 1 1.86 3.77 -0.04
C SER A 1 3.31 3.28 -0.09
N GLN A 2 3.64 2.09 0.43
CA GLN A 2 5.00 1.56 0.43
C GLN A 2 4.97 0.18 -0.22
N GLY A 3 5.54 0.06 -1.41
CA GLY A 3 5.83 -1.23 -2.03
C GLY A 3 7.29 -1.30 -2.47
N PRO A 4 7.77 -2.48 -2.89
CA PRO A 4 9.14 -2.65 -3.36
C PRO A 4 9.37 -1.90 -4.68
N GLY A 5 10.56 -1.33 -4.91
CA GLY A 5 10.91 -0.75 -6.22
C GLY A 5 9.96 0.36 -6.67
N GLU A 6 9.33 0.18 -7.84
CA GLU A 6 8.35 1.10 -8.47
C GLU A 6 6.89 0.77 -8.12
N PHE A 7 6.63 -0.24 -7.29
CA PHE A 7 5.26 -0.64 -6.91
C PHE A 7 4.70 0.31 -5.82
N TRP A 8 4.35 1.53 -6.23
CA TRP A 8 3.75 2.55 -5.37
C TRP A 8 2.29 2.79 -5.77
N GLY A 9 1.43 3.04 -4.77
CA GLY A 9 0.07 3.52 -5.02
C GLY A 9 -1.01 2.73 -4.31
N LEU A 10 -0.77 1.46 -3.98
CA LEU A 10 -1.80 0.63 -3.35
C LEU A 10 -2.02 0.98 -1.87
N PRO A 11 -3.27 1.11 -1.42
CA PRO A 11 -3.57 1.17 0.00
C PRO A 11 -3.28 -0.18 0.65
N GLY A 12 -2.18 -0.27 1.38
CA GLY A 12 -1.77 -1.48 2.09
C GLY A 12 -0.27 -1.72 2.05
N LEU A 13 0.14 -2.90 2.48
CA LEU A 13 1.50 -3.41 2.37
C LEU A 13 1.54 -4.48 1.29
N ILE A 14 2.41 -4.33 0.31
CA ILE A 14 2.60 -5.31 -0.76
C ILE A 14 3.57 -6.40 -0.27
N LEU A 15 3.13 -7.65 -0.26
CA LEU A 15 3.93 -8.81 0.17
C LEU A 15 4.48 -9.63 -1.00
N GLU A 16 3.87 -9.50 -2.16
CA GLU A 16 4.29 -10.15 -3.39
C GLU A 16 3.98 -9.22 -4.57
N ALA A 17 4.91 -9.07 -5.49
CA ALA A 17 4.71 -8.38 -6.76
C ALA A 17 5.34 -9.21 -7.88
N SER A 18 4.59 -9.44 -8.95
CA SER A 18 5.10 -10.09 -10.16
C SER A 18 4.99 -9.11 -11.33
N TYR A 19 6.10 -8.89 -12.03
CA TYR A 19 6.17 -8.02 -13.20
C TYR A 19 7.12 -8.61 -14.23
N ASP A 20 6.59 -8.80 -15.44
CA ASP A 20 7.29 -9.45 -16.55
C ASP A 20 7.83 -10.83 -16.12
N GLU A 21 9.15 -11.03 -16.12
CA GLU A 21 9.79 -12.27 -15.65
C GLU A 21 10.28 -12.20 -14.18
N THR A 22 10.06 -11.08 -13.48
CA THR A 22 10.58 -10.84 -12.14
C THR A 22 9.50 -10.96 -11.07
N THR A 23 9.73 -11.82 -10.07
CA THR A 23 8.88 -11.93 -8.87
C THR A 23 9.61 -11.43 -7.64
N ILE A 24 9.01 -10.49 -6.92
CA ILE A 24 9.50 -9.94 -5.65
C ILE A 24 8.62 -10.49 -4.52
N LEU A 25 9.20 -11.33 -3.66
CA LEU A 25 8.52 -11.94 -2.53
C LEU A 25 9.04 -11.40 -1.19
N CYS A 26 8.13 -11.04 -0.28
CA CYS A 26 8.48 -10.66 1.08
C CYS A 26 8.94 -11.90 1.86
N SER A 27 10.22 -11.94 2.24
CA SER A 27 10.80 -13.07 2.98
C SER A 27 10.56 -13.02 4.49
N LYS A 28 10.39 -11.82 5.06
CA LYS A 28 10.21 -11.65 6.50
C LYS A 28 9.57 -10.31 6.84
N VAL A 29 8.54 -10.35 7.69
CA VAL A 29 7.97 -9.15 8.32
C VAL A 29 8.36 -9.11 9.80
N VAL A 30 9.07 -8.05 10.22
CA VAL A 30 9.42 -7.83 11.63
C VAL A 30 8.55 -6.70 12.17
N LEU A 31 7.43 -7.06 12.79
CA LEU A 31 6.41 -6.10 13.27
C LEU A 31 6.85 -5.30 14.50
N ASN A 32 7.85 -5.77 15.25
CA ASN A 32 8.27 -5.16 16.51
C ASN A 32 9.80 -5.23 16.67
N PRO A 33 10.56 -4.33 16.00
CA PRO A 33 12.00 -4.26 16.20
C PRO A 33 12.29 -4.03 17.70
N LYS A 34 13.34 -4.67 18.22
CA LYS A 34 13.75 -4.53 19.64
C LYS A 34 13.97 -3.06 20.05
N THR A 35 14.23 -2.21 19.06
CA THR A 35 14.26 -0.75 19.14
C THR A 35 12.82 -0.19 19.10
N LYS A 36 12.31 0.25 20.25
CA LYS A 36 11.05 1.02 20.30
C LYS A 36 11.28 2.38 19.65
N ASN A 37 10.92 2.51 18.37
CA ASN A 37 10.84 3.83 17.75
C ASN A 37 9.68 4.59 18.41
N GLU A 38 9.92 5.77 18.96
CA GLU A 38 8.85 6.63 19.44
C GLU A 38 7.92 6.96 18.27
N ILE A 39 6.68 6.49 18.34
CA ILE A 39 5.65 6.83 17.36
C ILE A 39 5.26 8.30 17.58
N LYS A 40 5.92 9.20 16.85
CA LYS A 40 5.55 10.61 16.84
C LYS A 40 4.21 10.75 16.13
N LYS A 41 3.18 11.14 16.89
CA LYS A 41 1.85 11.40 16.32
C LYS A 41 1.96 12.42 15.20
N PRO A 42 1.44 12.13 13.99
CA PRO A 42 1.42 13.10 12.91
C PRO A 42 0.56 14.31 13.33
N LYS A 43 1.11 15.51 13.16
CA LYS A 43 0.38 16.77 13.41
C LYS A 43 -0.46 17.23 12.22
N LYS A 44 -0.25 16.62 11.05
CA LYS A 44 -0.91 16.95 9.77
C LYS A 44 -1.79 15.77 9.34
N GLY A 45 -2.93 16.06 8.72
CA GLY A 45 -3.87 15.07 8.19
C GLY A 45 -5.28 15.20 8.77
N LYS A 46 -6.24 14.53 8.15
CA LYS A 46 -7.64 14.47 8.61
C LYS A 46 -7.80 13.31 9.59
N LYS A 47 -8.36 13.56 10.77
CA LYS A 47 -8.86 12.48 11.62
C LYS A 47 -10.09 11.88 10.95
N VAL A 48 -10.04 10.59 10.68
CA VAL A 48 -11.14 9.83 10.10
C VAL A 48 -11.52 8.70 11.05
N THR A 49 -12.81 8.40 11.09
CA THR A 49 -13.36 7.22 11.77
C THR A 49 -13.05 5.96 10.97
N LYS A 50 -13.21 4.79 11.59
CA LYS A 50 -13.02 3.49 10.90
C LYS A 50 -13.90 3.37 9.65
N LYS A 51 -15.16 3.80 9.74
CA LYS A 51 -16.11 3.78 8.62
C LYS A 51 -15.66 4.69 7.46
N GLU A 52 -15.22 5.91 7.78
CA GLU A 52 -14.68 6.82 6.77
C GLU A 52 -13.40 6.29 6.14
N TYR A 53 -12.56 5.60 6.92
CA TYR A 53 -11.36 4.94 6.41
C TYR A 53 -11.72 3.81 5.43
N GLU A 54 -12.66 2.93 5.78
CA GLU A 54 -13.11 1.84 4.90
C GLU A 54 -13.65 2.39 3.58
N SER A 55 -14.55 3.38 3.62
CA SER A 55 -15.08 4.00 2.41
C SER A 55 -14.01 4.75 1.58
N LEU A 56 -13.00 5.33 2.23
CA LEU A 56 -11.88 5.98 1.53
C LEU A 56 -11.03 4.96 0.77
N ILE A 57 -10.77 3.80 1.38
CA ILE A 57 -9.96 2.73 0.81
C ILE A 57 -10.71 2.07 -0.35
N GLU A 58 -12.00 1.75 -0.16
CA GLU A 58 -12.86 1.20 -1.21
C GLU A 58 -12.89 2.11 -2.45
N LYS A 59 -13.13 3.42 -2.24
CA LYS A 59 -13.09 4.40 -3.33
C LYS A 59 -11.72 4.52 -3.99
N GLN A 60 -10.62 4.32 -3.27
CA GLN A 60 -9.28 4.32 -3.88
C GLN A 60 -9.04 3.05 -4.70
N MET A 61 -9.50 1.90 -4.23
CA MET A 61 -9.39 0.62 -4.93
C MET A 61 -10.18 0.65 -6.24
N GLU A 62 -11.40 1.19 -6.24
CA GLU A 62 -12.23 1.35 -7.45
C GLU A 62 -11.56 2.21 -8.52
N GLN A 63 -10.89 3.30 -8.12
CA GLN A 63 -10.16 4.18 -9.05
C GLN A 63 -8.94 3.52 -9.69
N MET A 64 -8.40 2.48 -9.07
CA MET A 64 -7.19 1.76 -9.52
C MET A 64 -7.50 0.44 -10.22
N THR A 65 -8.77 0.00 -10.19
CA THR A 65 -9.24 -1.24 -10.81
C THR A 65 -9.70 -0.95 -12.24
N ASP A 66 -9.21 -1.72 -13.21
CA ASP A 66 -9.61 -1.60 -14.61
C ASP A 66 -10.93 -2.34 -14.91
N GLU A 67 -11.41 -2.22 -16.14
CA GLU A 67 -12.67 -2.84 -16.61
C GLU A 67 -12.71 -4.37 -16.46
N ASN A 68 -11.56 -5.03 -16.30
CA ASN A 68 -11.44 -6.48 -16.12
C ASN A 68 -11.24 -6.88 -14.65
N GLY A 69 -11.33 -5.93 -13.71
CA GLY A 69 -11.09 -6.19 -12.29
C GLY A 69 -9.61 -6.30 -11.93
N ALA A 70 -8.70 -6.01 -12.88
CA ALA A 70 -7.27 -6.03 -12.64
C ALA A 70 -6.78 -4.65 -12.20
N ILE A 71 -5.86 -4.60 -11.23
CA ILE A 71 -5.26 -3.34 -10.81
C ILE A 71 -4.08 -3.04 -11.72
N ARG A 72 -4.21 -1.98 -12.55
CA ARG A 72 -3.17 -1.55 -13.49
C ARG A 72 -2.29 -0.49 -12.84
N ILE A 73 -1.00 -0.76 -12.72
CA ILE A 73 0.01 0.20 -12.25
C ILE A 73 0.80 0.67 -13.48
N ASP A 74 0.54 1.89 -13.92
CA ASP A 74 1.34 2.53 -14.97
C ASP A 74 2.66 3.02 -14.37
N ILE A 75 3.76 2.31 -14.65
CA ILE A 75 5.10 2.74 -14.28
C ILE A 75 5.55 3.78 -15.31
N THR A 76 5.31 5.06 -15.03
CA THR A 76 5.84 6.15 -15.85
C THR A 76 7.33 6.31 -15.55
N LYS A 77 8.14 6.07 -16.58
CA LYS A 77 9.61 6.18 -16.56
C LYS A 77 10.11 7.60 -16.30
#